data_AF-A0A2D7J020-F1
#
_entry.id   AF-A0A2D7J020-F1
#
_cell.length_a   1.000
_cell.length_b   1.000
_cell.length_c   1.000
_cell.angle_alpha   90.00
_cell.angle_beta   90.00
_cell.angle_gamma   90.00
#
_symmetry.space_group_name_H-M   'P 1'
#
loop_
_entity.id
_entity.type
_entity.pdbx_description
1 polymer ?
#
loop_
_entity_poly.entity_id
_entity_poly.type
_entity_poly.pdbx_seq_one_letter_code
_entity_poly.pdbx_strand_id
1 'polypeptide(L)'
;MNADPKSYNKPDRNMLLESDVDSLAQAVVTLTQELWVLADRQLVTEAVLAKHGIDLAEEVDLHQPDEDLQAKLDDRSRAIMKRVFNSLAGISSDE
;
A
#
# COMPACT_ATOMS: atom_id res chain seq x y z
N MET A 1 -30.91 -19.14 -22.16
CA MET A 1 -29.85 -19.44 -21.18
C MET A 1 -30.52 -19.55 -19.82
N ASN A 2 -30.60 -20.75 -19.25
CA ASN A 2 -31.26 -20.97 -17.96
C ASN A 2 -30.19 -20.84 -16.87
N ALA A 3 -30.15 -19.71 -16.17
CA ALA A 3 -29.23 -19.51 -15.05
C ALA A 3 -29.67 -20.43 -13.89
N ASP A 4 -28.74 -21.20 -13.32
CA ASP A 4 -29.01 -22.03 -12.16
C ASP A 4 -29.57 -21.14 -11.01
N PRO A 5 -30.81 -21.36 -10.55
CA PRO A 5 -31.43 -20.56 -9.50
C PRO A 5 -30.70 -20.66 -8.15
N LYS A 6 -29.74 -21.57 -7.98
CA LYS A 6 -28.89 -21.71 -6.78
C LYS A 6 -27.50 -21.09 -6.93
N SER A 7 -27.21 -20.45 -8.06
CA SER A 7 -25.91 -19.80 -8.33
C SER A 7 -25.52 -18.76 -7.27
N TYR A 8 -26.48 -18.10 -6.64
CA TYR A 8 -26.23 -17.15 -5.54
C TYR A 8 -25.58 -17.78 -4.30
N ASN A 9 -25.67 -19.11 -4.11
CA ASN A 9 -25.15 -19.82 -2.94
C ASN A 9 -23.82 -20.55 -3.20
N LYS A 10 -23.19 -20.30 -4.35
CA LYS A 10 -21.81 -20.71 -4.64
C LYS A 10 -20.99 -19.49 -5.06
N PRO A 11 -20.85 -18.47 -4.19
CA PRO A 11 -19.97 -17.36 -4.51
C PRO A 11 -18.57 -17.91 -4.69
N ASP A 12 -17.95 -17.57 -5.82
CA ASP A 12 -16.53 -17.82 -6.05
C ASP A 12 -15.77 -16.90 -5.09
N ARG A 13 -15.45 -17.43 -3.90
CA ARG A 13 -14.73 -16.71 -2.86
C ARG A 13 -13.27 -17.08 -3.02
N ASN A 14 -12.47 -16.14 -3.50
CA ASN A 14 -11.02 -16.22 -3.40
C ASN A 14 -10.66 -16.29 -1.91
N MET A 15 -10.45 -17.50 -1.41
CA MET A 15 -9.92 -17.75 -0.07
C MET A 15 -8.44 -18.05 -0.19
N LEU A 16 -7.67 -17.58 0.80
CA LEU A 16 -6.27 -17.95 0.93
C LEU A 16 -6.18 -19.47 1.18
N LEU A 17 -5.38 -20.14 0.36
CA LEU A 17 -5.04 -21.54 0.52
C LEU A 17 -3.78 -21.67 1.40
N GLU A 18 -3.55 -22.86 1.95
CA GLU A 18 -2.32 -23.14 2.71
C GLU A 18 -1.05 -22.93 1.87
N SER A 19 -1.14 -23.17 0.55
CA SER A 19 -0.07 -22.89 -0.41
C SER A 19 0.27 -21.40 -0.56
N ASP A 20 -0.63 -20.51 -0.14
CA ASP A 20 -0.45 -19.06 -0.30
C ASP A 20 0.26 -18.43 0.91
N VAL A 21 0.51 -19.22 1.97
CA VAL A 21 1.09 -18.74 3.24
C VAL A 21 2.49 -18.15 3.04
N ASP A 22 3.34 -18.78 2.24
CA ASP A 22 4.69 -18.28 1.97
C ASP A 22 4.66 -16.96 1.22
N SER A 23 3.82 -16.85 0.19
CA SER A 23 3.62 -15.61 -0.56
C SER A 23 3.01 -14.49 0.30
N LEU A 24 2.10 -14.85 1.21
CA LEU A 24 1.52 -13.90 2.16
C LEU A 24 2.59 -13.39 3.15
N ALA A 25 3.42 -14.28 3.69
CA ALA A 25 4.52 -13.90 4.56
C ALA A 25 5.49 -12.96 3.84
N GLN A 26 5.83 -13.26 2.58
CA GLN A 26 6.67 -12.42 1.74
C GLN A 26 6.04 -11.04 1.51
N ALA A 27 4.74 -10.98 1.19
CA ALA A 27 4.02 -9.73 0.99
C ALA A 27 3.96 -8.86 2.27
N VAL A 28 3.78 -9.48 3.45
CA VAL A 28 3.79 -8.78 4.75
C VAL A 28 5.17 -8.19 5.05
N VAL A 29 6.24 -8.96 4.81
CA VAL A 29 7.62 -8.46 5.00
C VAL A 29 7.90 -7.31 4.03
N THR A 30 7.53 -7.43 2.75
CA THR A 30 7.66 -6.35 1.76
C THR A 30 6.90 -5.10 2.19
N LEU A 31 5.63 -5.23 2.60
CA LEU A 31 4.84 -4.10 3.07
C LEU A 31 5.48 -3.42 4.30
N THR A 32 5.98 -4.21 5.25
CA THR A 32 6.65 -3.69 6.44
C THR A 32 7.89 -2.89 6.08
N GLN A 33 8.71 -3.38 5.15
CA GLN A 33 9.90 -2.68 4.67
C GLN A 33 9.52 -1.34 4.00
N GLU A 34 8.50 -1.34 3.15
CA GLU A 34 8.02 -0.12 2.49
C GLU A 34 7.50 0.90 3.52
N LEU A 35 6.77 0.46 4.54
CA LEU A 35 6.30 1.34 5.62
C LEU A 35 7.46 1.96 6.41
N TRP A 36 8.49 1.18 6.74
CA TRP A 36 9.69 1.71 7.41
C TRP A 36 10.41 2.75 6.56
N VAL A 37 10.63 2.47 5.27
CA VAL A 37 11.29 3.43 4.38
C VAL A 37 10.50 4.73 4.28
N LEU A 38 9.17 4.66 4.22
CA LEU A 38 8.32 5.85 4.17
C LEU A 38 8.36 6.64 5.49
N ALA A 39 8.23 5.95 6.63
CA ALA A 39 8.29 6.58 7.95
C ALA A 39 9.65 7.25 8.20
N ASP A 40 10.75 6.57 7.89
CA ASP A 40 12.10 7.12 8.03
C ASP A 40 12.30 8.35 7.16
N ARG A 41 11.85 8.29 5.89
CA ARG A 41 11.96 9.44 4.98
C ARG A 41 11.12 10.62 5.45
N GLN A 42 9.95 10.38 6.02
CA GLN A 42 9.10 11.43 6.57
C GLN A 42 9.80 12.12 7.75
N LEU A 43 10.30 11.34 8.73
CA LEU A 43 11.04 11.87 9.88
C LEU A 43 12.29 12.65 9.47
N VAL A 44 13.06 12.13 8.50
CA VAL A 44 14.24 12.83 7.96
C VAL A 44 13.84 14.13 7.27
N THR A 45 12.74 14.14 6.52
CA THR A 45 12.26 15.35 5.81
C THR A 45 11.85 16.43 6.79
N GLU A 46 11.06 16.09 7.81
CA GLU A 46 10.67 17.01 8.89
C GLU A 46 11.91 17.56 9.62
N ALA A 47 12.86 16.69 9.98
CA ALA A 47 14.08 17.10 10.66
C ALA A 47 14.97 18.02 9.79
N VAL A 48 15.03 17.80 8.48
CA VAL A 48 15.76 18.68 7.54
C VAL A 48 15.06 20.03 7.42
N LEU A 49 13.74 20.07 7.27
CA LEU A 49 12.98 21.31 7.17
C LEU A 49 13.07 22.14 8.46
N ALA A 50 12.98 21.49 9.63
CA ALA A 50 13.16 22.15 10.92
C ALA A 50 14.54 22.80 11.07
N LYS A 51 15.61 22.15 10.56
CA LYS A 51 16.96 22.75 10.51
C LYS A 51 17.03 24.03 9.67
N HIS A 52 16.13 24.18 8.70
CA HIS A 52 15.98 25.38 7.88
C HIS A 52 14.95 26.37 8.44
N GLY A 53 14.45 26.14 9.67
CA GLY A 53 13.50 27.02 10.35
C GLY A 53 12.05 26.81 9.95
N ILE A 54 11.73 25.70 9.29
CA ILE A 54 10.38 25.34 8.84
C ILE A 54 9.89 24.18 9.73
N ASP A 55 9.10 24.48 10.76
CA ASP A 55 8.48 23.47 11.64
C ASP A 55 7.08 23.13 11.14
N LEU A 56 6.90 21.87 10.70
CA LEU A 56 5.70 21.41 10.00
C LEU A 56 4.97 20.31 10.77
N ALA A 57 5.43 19.94 11.98
CA ALA A 57 4.92 18.74 12.66
C ALA A 57 3.39 18.79 12.84
N GLU A 58 2.85 19.92 13.30
CA GLU A 58 1.41 20.11 13.45
C GLU A 58 0.69 20.33 12.11
N GLU A 59 1.36 20.99 11.15
CA GLU A 59 0.77 21.32 9.86
C GLU A 59 0.57 20.08 8.98
N VAL A 60 1.47 19.10 9.06
CA VAL A 60 1.38 17.79 8.36
C VAL A 60 0.11 17.04 8.78
N ASP A 61 -0.21 17.01 10.08
CA ASP A 61 -1.36 16.28 10.60
C ASP A 61 -2.70 16.95 10.24
N LEU A 62 -2.70 18.27 10.11
CA LEU A 62 -3.90 19.07 9.86
C LEU A 62 -4.12 19.39 8.37
N HIS A 63 -3.11 19.18 7.53
CA HIS A 63 -3.18 19.53 6.12
C HIS A 63 -4.28 18.76 5.38
N GLN A 64 -5.11 19.48 4.63
CA GLN A 64 -6.05 18.87 3.69
C GLN A 64 -5.51 19.02 2.27
N PRO A 65 -5.21 17.91 1.58
CA PRO A 65 -4.72 17.96 0.21
C PRO A 65 -5.79 18.51 -0.73
N ASP A 66 -5.36 19.33 -1.69
CA ASP A 66 -6.19 19.70 -2.83
C ASP A 66 -6.33 18.53 -3.83
N GLU A 67 -7.14 18.71 -4.87
CA GLU A 67 -7.41 17.65 -5.86
C GLU A 67 -6.14 17.16 -6.56
N ASP A 68 -5.21 18.07 -6.87
CA ASP A 68 -3.96 17.76 -7.54
C ASP A 68 -3.01 16.95 -6.64
N LEU A 69 -2.92 17.32 -5.36
CA LEU A 69 -2.12 16.59 -4.38
C LEU A 69 -2.76 15.23 -4.06
N GLN A 70 -4.08 15.17 -3.92
CA GLN A 70 -4.80 13.92 -3.69
C GLN A 70 -4.58 12.93 -4.84
N ALA A 71 -4.63 13.38 -6.10
CA ALA A 71 -4.35 12.53 -7.25
C ALA A 71 -2.94 11.90 -7.19
N LYS A 72 -1.94 12.67 -6.75
CA LYS A 72 -0.55 12.18 -6.56
C LYS A 72 -0.47 11.16 -5.41
N LEU A 73 -1.17 11.40 -4.31
CA LEU A 73 -1.24 10.47 -3.17
C LEU A 73 -1.88 9.14 -3.60
N ASP A 74 -2.93 9.21 -4.43
CA ASP A 74 -3.61 8.03 -4.96
C ASP A 74 -2.70 7.23 -5.91
N ASP A 75 -1.96 7.90 -6.79
CA ASP A 75 -0.96 7.26 -7.67
C ASP A 75 0.13 6.55 -6.86
N ARG A 76 0.63 7.22 -5.81
CA ARG A 76 1.62 6.64 -4.90
C ARG A 76 1.06 5.40 -4.19
N SER A 77 -0.18 5.47 -3.72
CA SER A 77 -0.87 4.36 -3.05
C SER A 77 -1.05 3.17 -3.98
N ARG A 78 -1.48 3.40 -5.23
CA ARG A 78 -1.57 2.36 -6.27
C ARG A 78 -0.22 1.68 -6.52
N ALA A 79 0.87 2.45 -6.55
CA ALA A 79 2.21 1.91 -6.76
C ALA A 79 2.69 1.03 -5.60
N ILE A 80 2.33 1.34 -4.35
CA ILE A 80 2.62 0.51 -3.18
C ILE A 80 1.78 -0.77 -3.23
N MET A 81 0.48 -0.65 -3.47
CA MET A 81 -0.42 -1.81 -3.61
C MET A 81 0.07 -2.78 -4.69
N LYS A 82 0.49 -2.26 -5.85
CA LYS A 82 1.05 -3.07 -6.94
C LYS A 82 2.27 -3.87 -6.49
N ARG A 83 3.21 -3.25 -5.75
CA ARG A 83 4.40 -3.92 -5.22
C ARG A 83 4.04 -5.04 -4.24
N VAL A 84 3.09 -4.78 -3.33
CA VAL A 84 2.62 -5.80 -2.36
C VAL A 84 1.92 -6.95 -3.08
N PHE A 85 1.05 -6.68 -4.06
CA PHE A 85 0.39 -7.73 -4.84
C PHE A 85 1.36 -8.53 -5.70
N ASN A 86 2.37 -7.89 -6.29
CA ASN A 86 3.42 -8.60 -7.02
C ASN A 86 4.18 -9.56 -6.10
N SER A 87 4.51 -9.11 -4.88
CA SER A 87 5.14 -9.93 -3.85
C SER A 87 4.27 -11.15 -3.47
N LEU A 88 2.96 -10.94 -3.29
CA LEU A 88 1.99 -12.03 -3.05
C LEU A 88 1.85 -12.98 -4.25
N ALA A 89 2.01 -12.50 -5.47
CA ALA A 89 1.99 -13.34 -6.66
C ALA A 89 3.31 -14.08 -6.92
N GLY A 90 4.35 -13.87 -6.08
CA GLY A 90 5.69 -14.42 -6.30
C GLY A 90 6.41 -13.80 -7.50
N ILE A 91 5.95 -12.64 -7.99
CA ILE A 91 6.57 -11.91 -9.09
C ILE A 91 7.66 -11.03 -8.47
N SER A 92 8.93 -11.45 -8.59
CA SER A 92 10.07 -10.63 -8.18
C SER A 92 10.00 -9.29 -8.90
N SER A 93 9.97 -8.19 -8.15
CA SER A 93 10.08 -6.84 -8.69
C SER A 93 11.55 -6.48 -8.86
N ASP A 94 12.28 -7.28 -9.64
CA ASP A 94 13.63 -6.93 -10.11
C ASP A 94 13.49 -6.41 -11.56
N GLU A 95 13.21 -5.12 -11.68
CA GLU A 95 13.57 -4.22 -12.80
C GLU A 95 13.25 -2.76 -12.44
#